data_AF-A0A350BTL6-F1
#
_entry.id   AF-A0A350BTL6-F1
#
_cell.length_a   1.000
_cell.length_b   1.000
_cell.length_c   1.000
_cell.angle_alpha   90.00
_cell.angle_beta   90.00
_cell.angle_gamma   90.00
#
_symmetry.space_group_name_H-M   'P 1'
#
loop_
_entity.id
_entity.type
_entity.pdbx_description
1 polymer ?
#
loop_
_entity_poly.entity_id
_entity_poly.type
_entity_poly.pdbx_seq_one_letter_code
_entity_poly.pdbx_strand_id
1 'polypeptide(L)'
;MINKWQKNIAIGVIILVAILIVSRIAYNYFSNQVTWEDGDRDTLVNTCLDDLGSKAIRFPSQSMEYCGCTTDTLISHFSKAEYLILNEKSLIDQQDEMLPVVLDCYNAYQEAVFSASTMD
;
A
#
# COMPACT_ATOMS: atom_id res chain seq x y z
N MET A 1 51.45 -4.29 -24.74
CA MET A 1 51.52 -2.86 -24.39
C MET A 1 50.17 -2.23 -24.69
N ILE A 2 49.41 -1.86 -23.65
CA ILE A 2 48.08 -1.25 -23.83
C ILE A 2 48.29 0.21 -24.26
N ASN A 3 47.79 0.57 -25.45
CA ASN A 3 47.89 1.94 -25.95
C ASN A 3 47.07 2.90 -25.07
N LYS A 4 47.57 4.12 -24.83
CA LYS A 4 46.91 5.15 -23.98
C LYS A 4 45.42 5.35 -24.32
N TRP A 5 45.08 5.22 -25.59
CA TRP A 5 43.70 5.31 -26.08
C TRP A 5 42.79 4.18 -25.59
N GLN A 6 43.27 2.92 -25.61
CA GLN A 6 42.51 1.78 -25.09
C GLN A 6 42.34 1.83 -23.57
N LYS A 7 43.32 2.39 -22.85
CA LYS A 7 43.21 2.60 -21.40
C LYS A 7 42.10 3.60 -21.04
N ASN A 8 41.97 4.70 -21.79
CA ASN A 8 40.92 5.70 -21.54
C ASN A 8 39.52 5.18 -21.88
N ILE A 9 39.38 4.39 -22.94
CA ILE A 9 38.11 3.73 -23.28
C ILE A 9 37.72 2.73 -22.19
N ALA A 10 38.66 1.90 -21.73
CA ALA A 10 38.40 0.92 -20.67
C ALA A 10 37.93 1.60 -19.38
N ILE A 11 38.54 2.73 -18.99
CA ILE A 11 38.11 3.51 -17.82
C ILE A 11 36.68 4.05 -18.01
N GLY A 12 36.37 4.58 -19.19
CA GLY A 12 35.02 5.06 -19.51
C GLY A 12 33.96 3.97 -19.39
N VAL A 13 34.25 2.77 -19.91
CA VAL A 13 33.34 1.61 -19.81
C VAL A 13 33.15 1.18 -18.37
N ILE A 14 34.20 1.15 -17.56
CA ILE A 14 34.11 0.76 -16.14
C ILE A 14 33.23 1.75 -15.36
N ILE A 15 33.39 3.05 -15.59
CA ILE A 15 32.56 4.08 -14.95
C ILE A 15 31.09 3.91 -15.36
N LEU A 16 30.84 3.67 -16.64
CA LEU A 16 29.48 3.50 -17.16
C LEU A 16 28.81 2.24 -16.58
N VAL A 17 29.54 1.14 -16.46
CA VAL A 17 29.06 -0.09 -15.78
C VAL A 17 28.78 0.17 -14.30
N ALA A 18 29.63 0.92 -13.60
CA ALA A 18 29.41 1.26 -12.20
C ALA A 18 28.11 2.08 -12.02
N ILE A 19 27.85 3.06 -12.89
CA ILE A 19 26.60 3.85 -12.87
C ILE A 19 25.39 2.96 -13.11
N LEU A 20 25.47 2.01 -14.06
CA LEU A 20 24.37 1.07 -14.34
C LEU A 20 24.09 0.13 -13.14
N ILE A 21 25.13 -0.30 -12.42
CA ILE A 21 24.96 -1.13 -11.23
C ILE A 21 24.30 -0.33 -10.10
N VAL A 22 24.78 0.88 -9.82
CA VAL A 22 24.23 1.73 -8.76
C VAL A 22 22.77 2.09 -9.04
N SER A 23 22.45 2.47 -10.29
CA SER A 23 21.07 2.78 -10.68
C SER A 23 20.14 1.57 -10.56
N ARG A 24 20.60 0.35 -10.90
CA ARG A 24 19.81 -0.86 -10.73
C ARG A 24 19.56 -1.20 -9.25
N ILE A 25 20.58 -1.04 -8.41
CA ILE A 25 20.44 -1.26 -6.95
C ILE A 25 19.49 -0.24 -6.35
N ALA A 26 19.64 1.04 -6.69
CA ALA A 26 18.74 2.09 -6.24
C ALA A 26 17.30 1.81 -6.67
N TYR A 27 17.08 1.47 -7.95
CA TYR A 27 15.75 1.14 -8.46
C TYR A 27 15.13 -0.05 -7.72
N ASN A 28 15.87 -1.15 -7.52
CA ASN A 28 15.36 -2.30 -6.76
C ASN A 28 15.07 -1.95 -5.29
N TYR A 29 15.92 -1.13 -4.66
CA TYR A 29 15.74 -0.73 -3.27
C TYR A 29 14.48 0.14 -3.10
N PHE A 30 14.31 1.14 -3.96
CA PHE A 30 13.10 1.97 -3.95
C PHE A 30 11.87 1.16 -4.36
N SER A 31 11.96 0.28 -5.36
CA SER A 31 10.85 -0.58 -5.76
C SER A 31 10.39 -1.49 -4.61
N ASN A 32 11.32 -2.09 -3.86
CA ASN A 32 10.96 -2.99 -2.76
C ASN A 32 10.27 -2.27 -1.59
N GLN A 33 10.63 -1.03 -1.28
CA GLN A 33 9.92 -0.26 -0.24
C GLN A 33 8.53 0.20 -0.67
N VAL A 34 8.25 0.16 -1.98
CA VAL A 34 7.05 0.72 -2.62
C VAL A 34 6.10 -0.39 -3.10
N THR A 35 6.48 -1.65 -2.92
CA THR A 35 5.64 -2.82 -3.19
C THR A 35 5.00 -3.33 -1.91
N TRP A 36 3.77 -3.81 -2.02
CA TRP A 36 3.11 -4.55 -0.95
C TRP A 36 3.88 -5.85 -0.64
N GLU A 37 4.11 -6.11 0.64
CA GLU A 37 4.79 -7.28 1.17
C GLU A 37 3.80 -8.22 1.87
N ASP A 38 4.20 -9.49 1.99
CA ASP A 38 3.45 -10.48 2.77
C ASP A 38 3.36 -10.03 4.24
N GLY A 39 2.13 -9.77 4.72
CA GLY A 39 1.85 -9.27 6.07
C GLY A 39 1.40 -7.81 6.15
N ASP A 40 1.60 -7.01 5.09
CA ASP A 40 1.06 -5.64 5.03
C ASP A 40 -0.47 -5.65 5.09
N ARG A 41 -1.09 -6.63 4.41
CA ARG A 41 -2.53 -6.86 4.44
C ARG A 41 -3.04 -7.03 5.87
N ASP A 42 -2.44 -7.94 6.64
CA ASP A 42 -2.89 -8.21 8.01
C ASP A 42 -2.66 -7.00 8.92
N THR A 43 -1.58 -6.26 8.70
CA THR A 43 -1.33 -4.99 9.40
C THR A 43 -2.45 -3.99 9.13
N LEU A 44 -2.81 -3.77 7.87
CA LEU A 44 -3.87 -2.83 7.49
C LEU A 44 -5.25 -3.25 8.01
N VAL A 45 -5.56 -4.55 7.97
CA VAL A 45 -6.82 -5.08 8.52
C VAL A 45 -6.89 -4.80 10.01
N ASN A 46 -5.82 -5.09 10.76
CA ASN A 46 -5.77 -4.85 12.20
C ASN A 46 -5.85 -3.36 12.54
N THR A 47 -5.16 -2.49 11.79
CA THR A 47 -5.29 -1.03 11.97
C THR A 47 -6.72 -0.56 11.73
N CYS A 48 -7.38 -1.04 10.67
CA CYS A 48 -8.78 -0.71 10.42
C CYS A 48 -9.70 -1.16 11.56
N LEU A 49 -9.47 -2.35 12.13
CA LEU A 49 -10.24 -2.84 13.28
C LEU A 49 -10.03 -1.98 14.52
N ASP A 50 -8.79 -1.58 14.78
CA ASP A 50 -8.44 -0.68 15.88
C ASP A 50 -9.12 0.70 15.70
N ASP A 51 -9.12 1.24 14.48
CA ASP A 51 -9.80 2.51 14.15
C ASP A 51 -11.32 2.45 14.31
N LEU A 52 -11.94 1.30 14.04
CA LEU A 52 -13.36 1.07 14.31
C LEU A 52 -13.67 1.01 15.82
N GLY A 53 -12.69 0.65 16.64
CA GLY A 53 -12.76 0.61 18.09
C GLY A 53 -13.98 -0.16 18.61
N SER A 54 -14.88 0.54 19.33
CA SER A 54 -16.07 -0.07 19.91
C SER A 54 -17.00 -0.77 18.91
N LYS A 55 -17.00 -0.34 17.64
CA LYS A 55 -17.81 -0.98 16.60
C LYS A 55 -17.28 -2.38 16.27
N ALA A 56 -15.95 -2.55 16.21
CA ALA A 56 -15.32 -3.85 16.00
C ALA A 56 -15.58 -4.84 17.13
N ILE A 57 -15.80 -4.36 18.35
CA ILE A 57 -16.19 -5.21 19.48
C ILE A 57 -17.67 -5.61 19.38
N ARG A 58 -18.53 -4.67 18.99
CA ARG A 58 -19.99 -4.88 18.94
C ARG A 58 -20.44 -5.73 17.75
N PHE A 59 -19.76 -5.59 16.61
CA PHE A 59 -20.07 -6.26 15.36
C PHE A 59 -18.81 -6.94 14.78
N PRO A 60 -18.21 -7.91 15.51
CA PRO A 60 -16.87 -8.40 15.19
C PRO A 60 -16.78 -9.06 13.82
N SER A 61 -17.77 -9.84 13.42
CA SER A 61 -17.79 -10.48 12.11
C SER A 61 -17.94 -9.46 10.98
N GLN A 62 -18.84 -8.49 11.14
CA GLN A 62 -19.09 -7.45 10.12
C GLN A 62 -17.89 -6.52 9.99
N SER A 63 -17.26 -6.15 11.10
CA SER A 63 -16.07 -5.31 11.11
C SER A 63 -14.86 -6.02 10.51
N MET A 64 -14.68 -7.33 10.76
CA MET A 64 -13.62 -8.12 10.12
C MET A 64 -13.82 -8.21 8.60
N GLU A 65 -15.05 -8.45 8.16
CA GLU A 65 -15.40 -8.51 6.74
C GLU A 65 -15.20 -7.14 6.05
N TYR A 66 -15.64 -6.05 6.69
CA TYR A 66 -15.44 -4.69 6.20
C TYR A 66 -13.96 -4.33 6.08
N CYS A 67 -13.17 -4.57 7.13
CA CYS A 67 -11.74 -4.24 7.12
C CYS A 67 -10.98 -5.10 6.12
N GLY A 68 -11.32 -6.39 5.98
CA GLY A 68 -10.77 -7.24 4.93
C GLY A 68 -11.07 -6.70 3.53
N CYS A 69 -12.34 -6.41 3.23
CA CYS A 69 -12.76 -5.87 1.94
C CYS A 69 -12.07 -4.53 1.62
N THR A 70 -12.03 -3.62 2.60
CA THR A 70 -11.41 -2.31 2.48
C THR A 70 -9.91 -2.45 2.17
N THR A 71 -9.19 -3.26 2.94
CA THR A 71 -7.76 -3.49 2.73
C THR A 71 -7.49 -4.12 1.37
N ASP A 72 -8.23 -5.16 0.99
CA ASP A 72 -8.03 -5.85 -0.29
C ASP A 72 -8.28 -4.90 -1.47
N THR A 73 -9.31 -4.05 -1.36
CA THR A 73 -9.63 -3.05 -2.38
C THR A 73 -8.54 -2.00 -2.48
N LEU A 74 -8.05 -1.46 -1.36
CA LEU A 74 -6.97 -0.47 -1.33
C LEU A 74 -5.66 -1.02 -1.90
N ILE A 75 -5.27 -2.24 -1.54
CA ILE A 75 -4.07 -2.90 -2.06
C ILE A 75 -4.19 -3.14 -3.57
N SER A 76 -5.40 -3.48 -4.06
CA SER A 76 -5.63 -3.71 -5.49
C SER A 76 -5.64 -2.42 -6.31
N HIS A 77 -6.05 -1.30 -5.71
CA HIS A 77 -6.25 -0.03 -6.41
C HIS A 77 -5.03 0.88 -6.34
N PHE A 78 -4.30 0.86 -5.22
CA PHE A 78 -3.16 1.73 -4.96
C PHE A 78 -1.88 0.92 -4.80
N SER A 79 -0.78 1.41 -5.36
CA SER A 79 0.55 0.99 -4.92
C SER A 79 0.78 1.38 -3.47
N LYS A 80 1.72 0.69 -2.78
CA LYS A 80 2.05 1.01 -1.39
C LYS A 80 2.52 2.46 -1.23
N ALA A 81 3.27 3.01 -2.20
CA ALA A 81 3.66 4.42 -2.16
C ALA A 81 2.47 5.37 -2.30
N GLU A 82 1.55 5.11 -3.24
CA GLU A 82 0.36 5.95 -3.40
C GLU A 82 -0.48 5.93 -2.14
N TYR A 83 -0.66 4.76 -1.53
CA TYR A 83 -1.34 4.62 -0.25
C TYR A 83 -0.65 5.41 0.87
N LEU A 84 0.68 5.33 1.00
CA LEU A 84 1.42 6.06 2.02
C LEU A 84 1.29 7.58 1.83
N ILE A 85 1.38 8.06 0.59
CA ILE A 85 1.19 9.48 0.26
C ILE A 85 -0.25 9.91 0.61
N LEU A 86 -1.25 9.09 0.28
CA LEU A 86 -2.65 9.35 0.64
C LEU A 86 -2.87 9.40 2.14
N ASN A 87 -2.23 8.52 2.89
CA ASN A 87 -2.36 8.44 4.35
C ASN A 87 -1.69 9.60 5.08
N GLU A 88 -0.77 10.32 4.42
CA GLU A 88 -0.17 11.56 4.94
C GLU A 88 -1.03 12.82 4.64
N LYS A 89 -2.07 12.71 3.81
CA LYS A 89 -2.95 13.83 3.50
C LYS A 89 -3.86 14.17 4.68
N SER A 90 -4.57 15.30 4.57
CA SER A 90 -5.61 15.64 5.53
C SER A 90 -6.74 14.60 5.48
N LEU A 91 -7.45 14.41 6.60
CA LEU A 91 -8.56 13.44 6.68
C LEU A 91 -9.65 13.68 5.62
N ILE A 92 -9.87 14.94 5.23
CA ILE A 92 -10.87 15.29 4.21
C ILE A 92 -10.39 14.81 2.84
N ASP A 93 -9.15 15.12 2.47
CA ASP A 93 -8.58 14.71 1.18
C ASP A 93 -8.43 13.17 1.10
N GLN A 94 -8.06 12.54 2.22
CA GLN A 94 -7.99 11.10 2.34
C GLN A 94 -9.36 10.46 2.09
N GLN A 95 -10.41 11.00 2.71
CA GLN A 95 -11.77 10.48 2.54
C GLN A 95 -12.28 10.69 1.11
N ASP A 96 -12.07 11.86 0.51
CA ASP A 96 -12.51 12.15 -0.85
C ASP A 96 -11.88 11.19 -1.89
N GLU A 97 -10.64 10.77 -1.67
CA GLU A 97 -9.92 9.89 -2.60
C GLU A 97 -10.14 8.40 -2.29
N MET A 98 -10.22 7.99 -1.01
CA MET A 98 -10.34 6.58 -0.62
C MET A 98 -11.79 6.10 -0.54
N LEU A 99 -12.72 6.94 -0.11
CA LEU A 99 -14.14 6.57 0.05
C LEU A 99 -14.77 6.04 -1.25
N PRO A 100 -14.60 6.65 -2.43
CA PRO A 100 -15.20 6.10 -3.66
C PRO A 100 -14.63 4.74 -4.03
N VAL A 101 -13.38 4.45 -3.65
CA VAL A 101 -12.72 3.17 -3.91
C VAL A 101 -13.31 2.07 -3.02
N VAL A 102 -13.59 2.38 -1.75
CA VAL A 102 -14.06 1.39 -0.76
C VAL A 102 -15.57 1.48 -0.52
N LEU A 103 -16.30 2.20 -1.38
CA LEU A 103 -17.72 2.51 -1.21
C LEU A 103 -18.58 1.25 -1.12
N ASP A 104 -18.28 0.24 -1.93
CA ASP A 104 -19.00 -1.03 -1.92
C ASP A 104 -18.81 -1.78 -0.60
N CYS A 105 -17.57 -1.84 -0.10
CA CYS A 105 -17.28 -2.40 1.22
C CYS A 105 -18.03 -1.66 2.34
N TYR A 106 -18.05 -0.32 2.26
CA TYR A 106 -18.74 0.52 3.24
C TYR A 106 -20.25 0.30 3.23
N ASN A 107 -20.88 0.25 2.05
CA ASN A 107 -22.31 0.03 1.92
C ASN A 107 -22.70 -1.36 2.45
N ALA A 108 -21.96 -2.40 2.08
CA ALA A 108 -22.18 -3.75 2.57
C ALA A 108 -22.07 -3.84 4.10
N TYR A 109 -21.07 -3.15 4.68
CA TYR A 109 -20.92 -3.08 6.14
C TYR A 109 -22.11 -2.42 6.82
N GLN A 110 -22.61 -1.31 6.28
CA GLN A 110 -23.76 -0.61 6.85
C GLN A 110 -25.03 -1.46 6.82
N GLU A 111 -25.26 -2.16 5.70
CA GLU A 111 -26.38 -3.09 5.57
C GLU A 111 -26.25 -4.25 6.57
N ALA A 112 -25.07 -4.86 6.68
CA ALA A 112 -24.80 -5.97 7.59
C ALA A 112 -24.99 -5.58 9.06
N VAL A 113 -24.48 -4.41 9.47
CA VAL A 113 -24.66 -3.88 10.83
C VAL A 113 -26.12 -3.56 11.11
N PHE A 114 -26.82 -2.94 10.16
CA PHE A 114 -28.25 -2.64 10.30
C PHE A 114 -29.07 -3.93 10.48
N SER A 115 -28.84 -4.93 9.63
CA SER A 115 -29.49 -6.24 9.75
C SER A 115 -29.16 -6.92 11.08
N ALA A 116 -27.89 -6.92 11.50
CA ALA A 116 -27.50 -7.52 12.77
C ALA A 116 -28.13 -6.82 13.98
N SER A 117 -28.29 -5.49 13.91
CA SER A 117 -28.88 -4.69 14.99
C SER A 117 -30.41 -4.82 15.11
N THR A 118 -31.08 -5.29 14.07
CA THR A 118 -32.55 -5.47 14.03
C THR A 118 -32.99 -6.89 14.33
N MET A 119 -32.05 -7.81 14.52
CA MET A 119 -32.30 -9.19 14.95
C MET A 119 -32.26 -9.36 16.49
N ASP A 120 -31.92 -8.30 17.22
CA ASP A 120 -32.15 -8.13 18.67
C ASP A 120 -33.54 -7.52 18.93
#